data_AF-A0A8S4REH6-F1
#
_entry.id   AF-A0A8S4REH6-F1
#
_cell.length_a   1.000
_cell.length_b   1.000
_cell.length_c   1.000
_cell.angle_alpha   90.00
_cell.angle_beta   90.00
_cell.angle_gamma   90.00
#
_symmetry.space_group_name_H-M   'P 1'
#
loop_
_entity.id
_entity.type
_entity.pdbx_description
1 polymer ?
#
loop_
_entity_poly.entity_id
_entity_poly.type
_entity_poly.pdbx_seq_one_letter_code
_entity_poly.pdbx_strand_id
1 'polypeptide(L)'
;MFSGNTKKECLELLALALSYAQRGKGILWLAEKFFLAAIAVSSQYLVDGGRQKGCCKYHYASFLLDKFPGADPEEPFVILTEVRDSAIGKDWPLYEAENEEDVVPPETVFSATAIQLHRVLLDKARSARNKDPAKSERLSRLAERRAKDGADPEEPFVILTEVRDSAIGKDWPLYEAENEEDVVPPETVFSATAIQLHRVLLDKARSARNKDPAKSERLSRLAERRAKDANDIPKTAEAILEIGISQLIMNNLNNAHKTFLKAYKIYEADDNIVGLCDSRMHLAAVMQRLGDYETSAKLLTEMGALAMEHGLRRQLGRALHLLGELHLRREKPELGTQHLTEAFQCFMGFNWQYATPETIVKKTVKSISSNLDVIFKTNEIEIYEEEAEQSRLMHAISAGQEIMASFFNLLRVSGTCSVAKVKTIEWKLSRCQWWLKKAHHDLVPCICPLHNRTPLDVLRVVVAAEMNFMALGIIGLHGGGSVSKAFHHSCLGQRFHRIHPTSRMQIEAHDVEKHASEEEVALLGRTGTVQDMTKLRSSFYKD
;
A
#
# COMPACT_ATOMS: atom_id res chain seq x y z
N MET A 1 1.09 -11.17 -55.33
CA MET A 1 2.11 -10.38 -54.63
C MET A 1 1.59 -8.96 -54.55
N PHE A 2 1.18 -8.54 -53.36
CA PHE A 2 0.70 -7.18 -53.16
C PHE A 2 1.87 -6.21 -53.29
N SER A 3 1.68 -5.11 -53.99
CA SER A 3 2.70 -4.11 -54.24
C SER A 3 3.07 -3.36 -52.95
N GLY A 4 4.10 -3.83 -52.25
CA GLY A 4 4.89 -3.07 -51.25
C GLY A 4 4.30 -2.90 -49.84
N ASN A 5 3.04 -3.25 -49.58
CA ASN A 5 2.45 -3.13 -48.24
C ASN A 5 2.38 -4.49 -47.53
N THR A 6 3.49 -4.88 -46.90
CA THR A 6 3.65 -6.15 -46.17
C THR A 6 2.65 -6.31 -45.02
N LYS A 7 2.28 -5.22 -44.34
CA LYS A 7 1.27 -5.21 -43.28
C LYS A 7 -0.09 -5.65 -43.83
N LYS A 8 -0.55 -5.02 -44.91
CA LYS A 8 -1.84 -5.33 -45.53
C LYS A 8 -1.88 -6.77 -46.05
N GLU A 9 -0.82 -7.21 -46.72
CA GLU A 9 -0.70 -8.60 -47.19
C GLU A 9 -0.78 -9.61 -46.03
N CYS A 10 -0.12 -9.33 -44.91
CA CYS A 10 -0.20 -10.17 -43.73
C CYS A 10 -1.62 -10.24 -43.14
N LEU A 11 -2.32 -9.10 -43.04
CA LEU A 11 -3.69 -9.04 -42.50
C LEU A 11 -4.67 -9.79 -43.39
N GLU A 12 -4.55 -9.66 -44.71
CA GLU A 12 -5.38 -10.40 -45.66
C GLU A 12 -5.13 -11.92 -45.60
N LEU A 13 -3.87 -12.34 -45.49
CA LEU A 13 -3.52 -13.76 -45.31
C LEU A 13 -4.08 -14.32 -44.00
N LEU A 14 -3.98 -13.56 -42.91
CA LEU A 14 -4.54 -13.94 -41.61
C LEU A 14 -6.07 -14.03 -41.67
N ALA A 15 -6.74 -13.06 -42.30
CA ALA A 15 -8.19 -13.06 -42.49
C ALA A 15 -8.65 -14.27 -43.32
N LEU A 16 -7.92 -14.60 -44.39
CA LEU A 16 -8.16 -15.81 -45.18
C LEU A 16 -7.99 -17.07 -44.31
N ALA A 17 -6.90 -17.17 -43.54
CA ALA A 17 -6.64 -18.31 -42.65
C ALA A 17 -7.79 -18.52 -41.66
N LEU A 18 -8.24 -17.45 -40.99
CA LEU A 18 -9.37 -17.47 -40.06
C LEU A 18 -10.69 -17.87 -40.77
N SER A 19 -10.94 -17.36 -41.97
CA SER A 19 -12.13 -17.71 -42.75
C SER A 19 -12.17 -19.20 -43.13
N TYR A 20 -11.02 -19.80 -43.48
CA TYR A 20 -10.92 -21.21 -43.80
C TYR A 20 -10.95 -22.10 -42.55
N ALA A 21 -10.42 -21.62 -41.41
CA ALA A 21 -10.50 -22.30 -40.12
C ALA A 21 -11.94 -22.46 -39.62
N GLN A 22 -12.83 -21.54 -40.00
CA GLN A 22 -14.27 -21.64 -39.70
C GLN A 22 -15.02 -22.61 -40.64
N ARG A 23 -14.46 -22.93 -41.80
CA ARG A 23 -15.05 -23.91 -42.74
C ARG A 23 -14.83 -25.35 -42.25
N GLY A 24 -15.63 -26.28 -42.78
CA GLY A 24 -15.64 -27.68 -42.33
C GLY A 24 -14.30 -28.41 -42.47
N LYS A 25 -14.20 -29.58 -41.83
CA LYS A 25 -12.95 -30.36 -41.62
C LYS A 25 -12.12 -30.62 -42.89
N GLY A 26 -12.74 -30.69 -44.08
CA GLY A 26 -12.05 -31.00 -45.34
C GLY A 26 -11.04 -29.96 -45.83
N ILE A 27 -11.05 -28.73 -45.28
CA ILE A 27 -10.23 -27.61 -45.78
C ILE A 27 -9.26 -27.08 -44.70
N LEU A 28 -9.14 -27.75 -43.55
CA LEU A 28 -8.28 -27.28 -42.44
C LEU A 28 -6.80 -27.21 -42.81
N TRP A 29 -6.31 -28.11 -43.66
CA TRP A 29 -4.92 -28.09 -44.15
C TRP A 29 -4.60 -26.80 -44.91
N LEU A 30 -5.59 -26.22 -45.61
CA LEU A 30 -5.41 -24.99 -46.35
C LEU A 30 -5.35 -23.78 -45.40
N ALA A 31 -6.18 -23.79 -44.34
CA ALA A 31 -6.12 -22.77 -43.28
C ALA A 31 -4.73 -22.75 -42.63
N GLU A 32 -4.17 -23.92 -42.32
CA GLU A 32 -2.81 -24.05 -41.80
C GLU A 32 -1.76 -23.43 -42.73
N LYS A 33 -1.83 -23.70 -44.05
CA LYS A 33 -0.90 -23.08 -45.00
C LYS A 33 -1.01 -21.56 -45.04
N PHE A 34 -2.22 -21.00 -44.92
CA PHE A 34 -2.40 -19.56 -44.82
C PHE A 34 -1.86 -18.98 -43.51
N PHE A 35 -2.01 -19.67 -42.38
CA PHE A 35 -1.38 -19.24 -41.11
C PHE A 35 0.15 -19.21 -41.21
N LEU A 36 0.76 -20.27 -41.73
CA LEU A 36 2.21 -20.34 -41.91
C LEU A 36 2.72 -19.26 -42.88
N ALA A 37 1.98 -18.98 -43.96
CA ALA A 37 2.28 -17.89 -44.87
C ALA A 37 2.17 -16.51 -44.19
N ALA A 38 1.11 -16.27 -43.39
CA ALA A 38 0.94 -15.04 -42.62
C ALA A 38 2.07 -14.84 -41.59
N ILE A 39 2.51 -15.90 -40.92
CA ILE A 39 3.67 -15.87 -40.00
C ILE A 39 4.96 -15.53 -40.75
N ALA A 40 5.16 -16.11 -41.94
CA ALA A 40 6.34 -15.82 -42.77
C ALA A 40 6.35 -14.35 -43.24
N VAL A 41 5.23 -13.82 -43.71
CA VAL A 41 5.13 -12.41 -44.16
C VAL A 41 5.27 -11.45 -42.97
N SER A 42 4.59 -11.69 -41.84
CA SER A 42 4.73 -10.86 -40.64
C SER A 42 6.14 -10.86 -40.05
N SER A 43 6.92 -11.95 -40.23
CA SER A 43 8.31 -12.00 -39.77
C SER A 43 9.22 -10.99 -40.48
N GLN A 44 8.83 -10.54 -41.68
CA GLN A 44 9.54 -9.50 -42.44
C GLN A 44 9.12 -8.09 -42.01
N TYR A 45 8.00 -7.95 -41.30
CA TYR A 45 7.47 -6.68 -40.83
C TYR A 45 7.91 -6.41 -39.39
N LEU A 46 9.07 -5.78 -39.22
CA LEU A 46 9.64 -5.47 -37.89
C LEU A 46 9.25 -4.07 -37.38
N VAL A 47 8.52 -3.28 -38.16
CA VAL A 47 8.19 -1.88 -37.85
C VAL A 47 7.31 -1.76 -36.60
N ASP A 48 6.49 -2.77 -36.31
CA ASP A 48 5.60 -2.83 -35.14
C ASP A 48 6.23 -3.51 -33.91
N GLY A 49 7.56 -3.71 -33.93
CA GLY A 49 8.29 -4.41 -32.87
C GLY A 49 8.02 -5.91 -32.79
N GLY A 50 7.40 -6.51 -33.83
CA GLY A 50 7.06 -7.93 -33.90
C GLY A 50 5.64 -8.27 -33.48
N ARG A 51 4.78 -7.27 -33.28
CA ARG A 51 3.38 -7.46 -32.85
C ARG A 51 2.59 -8.34 -33.82
N GLN A 52 2.63 -8.05 -35.12
CA GLN A 52 1.88 -8.79 -36.14
C GLN A 52 2.28 -10.27 -36.18
N LYS A 53 3.58 -10.54 -36.04
CA LYS A 53 4.12 -11.92 -35.93
C LYS A 53 3.55 -12.62 -34.69
N GLY A 54 3.50 -11.91 -33.56
CA GLY A 54 2.85 -12.39 -32.33
C GLY A 54 1.38 -12.75 -32.53
N CYS A 55 0.58 -11.86 -33.13
CA CYS A 55 -0.84 -12.10 -33.42
C CYS A 55 -1.05 -13.31 -34.35
N CYS A 56 -0.28 -13.41 -35.44
CA CYS A 56 -0.39 -14.54 -36.38
C CYS A 56 -0.05 -15.88 -35.70
N LYS A 57 1.00 -15.92 -34.88
CA LYS A 57 1.37 -17.11 -34.11
C LYS A 57 0.32 -17.48 -33.07
N TYR A 58 -0.25 -16.50 -32.37
CA TYR A 58 -1.33 -16.71 -31.42
C TYR A 58 -2.56 -17.36 -32.09
N HIS A 59 -3.01 -16.82 -33.21
CA HIS A 59 -4.16 -17.37 -33.94
C HIS A 59 -3.87 -18.76 -34.51
N TYR A 60 -2.64 -19.00 -35.00
CA TYR A 60 -2.25 -20.33 -35.48
C TYR A 60 -2.25 -21.37 -34.37
N ALA A 61 -1.64 -21.07 -33.22
CA ALA A 61 -1.66 -21.99 -32.09
C ALA A 61 -3.09 -22.22 -31.55
N SER A 62 -3.92 -21.17 -31.50
CA SER A 62 -5.33 -21.30 -31.12
C SER A 62 -6.10 -22.20 -32.10
N PHE A 63 -5.84 -22.06 -33.39
CA PHE A 63 -6.40 -22.92 -34.43
C PHE A 63 -6.02 -24.39 -34.23
N LEU A 64 -4.76 -24.68 -33.91
CA LEU A 64 -4.30 -26.04 -33.64
C LEU A 64 -5.04 -26.66 -32.45
N LEU A 65 -5.24 -25.89 -31.37
CA LEU A 65 -5.95 -26.36 -30.18
C LEU A 65 -7.44 -26.61 -30.45
N ASP A 66 -8.13 -25.66 -31.10
CA ASP A 66 -9.58 -25.72 -31.29
C ASP A 66 -10.00 -26.77 -32.34
N LYS A 67 -9.19 -26.93 -33.40
CA LYS A 67 -9.57 -27.78 -34.55
C LYS A 67 -9.05 -29.20 -34.46
N PHE A 68 -8.06 -29.45 -33.60
CA PHE A 68 -7.46 -30.76 -33.41
C PHE A 68 -7.43 -31.18 -31.92
N PRO A 69 -8.60 -31.36 -31.27
CA PRO A 69 -8.71 -31.64 -29.82
C PRO A 69 -8.15 -33.00 -29.34
N GLY A 70 -7.39 -33.70 -30.18
CA GLY A 70 -6.66 -34.92 -29.82
C GLY A 70 -5.23 -34.96 -30.37
N ALA A 71 -4.78 -33.88 -31.02
CA ALA A 71 -3.37 -33.74 -31.41
C ALA A 71 -2.50 -33.44 -30.19
N ASP A 72 -1.20 -33.67 -30.32
CA ASP A 72 -0.24 -33.37 -29.26
C ASP A 72 -0.21 -31.85 -29.00
N PRO A 73 -0.55 -31.38 -27.78
CA PRO A 73 -0.51 -29.97 -27.44
C PRO A 73 0.91 -29.39 -27.30
N GLU A 74 1.97 -30.16 -27.56
CA GLU A 74 3.35 -29.68 -27.50
C GLU A 74 3.66 -28.56 -28.49
N GLU A 75 3.23 -28.68 -29.75
CA GLU A 75 3.49 -27.64 -30.76
C GLU A 75 2.78 -26.31 -30.43
N PRO A 76 1.46 -26.27 -30.14
CA PRO A 76 0.80 -25.04 -29.70
C PRO A 76 1.42 -24.45 -28.43
N PHE A 77 1.86 -25.30 -27.50
CA PHE A 77 2.51 -24.86 -26.26
C PHE A 77 3.80 -24.09 -26.52
N VAL A 78 4.67 -24.60 -27.41
CA VAL A 78 5.93 -23.95 -27.77
C VAL A 78 5.67 -22.62 -28.46
N ILE A 79 4.75 -22.60 -29.45
CA ILE A 79 4.39 -21.39 -30.20
C ILE A 79 3.85 -20.31 -29.25
N LEU A 80 2.89 -20.66 -28.39
CA LEU A 80 2.31 -19.69 -27.46
C LEU A 80 3.32 -19.22 -26.41
N THR A 81 4.25 -20.06 -25.97
CA THR A 81 5.32 -19.65 -25.04
C THR A 81 6.23 -18.60 -25.70
N GLU A 82 6.61 -18.79 -26.97
CA GLU A 82 7.37 -17.81 -27.74
C GLU A 82 6.61 -16.48 -27.89
N VAL A 83 5.30 -16.53 -28.18
CA VAL A 83 4.46 -15.33 -28.31
C VAL A 83 4.38 -14.57 -27.00
N ARG A 84 4.17 -15.28 -25.88
CA ARG A 84 4.12 -14.68 -24.54
C ARG A 84 5.43 -13.97 -24.24
N ASP A 85 6.55 -14.65 -24.38
CA ASP A 85 7.87 -14.11 -24.04
C ASP A 85 8.21 -12.88 -24.90
N SER A 86 7.76 -12.88 -26.17
CA SER A 86 7.90 -11.74 -27.07
C SER A 86 7.04 -10.52 -26.69
N ALA A 87 5.93 -10.75 -25.99
CA ALA A 87 4.95 -9.75 -25.58
C ALA A 87 5.15 -9.24 -24.14
N ILE A 88 6.10 -9.80 -23.37
CA ILE A 88 6.39 -9.35 -21.99
C ILE A 88 6.70 -7.86 -21.99
N GLY A 89 5.96 -7.10 -21.16
CA GLY A 89 6.11 -5.65 -21.00
C GLY A 89 5.63 -4.81 -22.19
N LYS A 90 4.87 -5.39 -23.13
CA LYS A 90 4.34 -4.68 -24.31
C LYS A 90 2.82 -4.71 -24.35
N ASP A 91 2.22 -3.54 -24.55
CA ASP A 91 0.77 -3.38 -24.71
C ASP A 91 0.34 -3.63 -26.16
N TRP A 92 0.53 -4.86 -26.65
CA TRP A 92 0.14 -5.23 -28.00
C TRP A 92 -1.35 -5.57 -28.05
N PRO A 93 -2.22 -4.75 -28.67
CA PRO A 93 -3.63 -5.11 -28.80
C PRO A 93 -3.76 -6.30 -29.74
N LEU A 94 -4.64 -7.24 -29.41
CA LEU A 94 -4.84 -8.46 -30.21
C LEU A 94 -5.46 -8.12 -31.57
N TYR A 95 -6.37 -7.15 -31.61
CA TYR A 95 -7.04 -6.66 -32.81
C TYR A 95 -6.59 -5.23 -33.15
N GLU A 96 -6.57 -4.89 -34.43
CA GLU A 96 -6.42 -3.51 -34.89
C GLU A 96 -7.80 -2.94 -35.20
N ALA A 97 -8.04 -1.69 -34.82
CA ALA A 97 -9.17 -0.93 -35.33
C ALA A 97 -9.02 -0.71 -36.84
N GLU A 98 -10.07 -0.97 -37.61
CA GLU A 98 -10.09 -0.63 -39.04
C GLU A 98 -10.31 0.87 -39.24
N ASN A 99 -11.09 1.49 -38.35
CA ASN A 99 -11.37 2.93 -38.33
C ASN A 99 -11.04 3.54 -36.97
N GLU A 100 -10.69 4.82 -36.92
CA GLU A 100 -10.35 5.53 -35.66
C GLU A 100 -11.49 5.54 -34.63
N GLU A 101 -12.74 5.32 -35.07
CA GLU A 101 -13.93 5.27 -34.22
C GLU A 101 -14.22 3.86 -33.66
N ASP A 102 -13.56 2.82 -34.15
CA ASP A 102 -13.82 1.44 -33.73
C ASP A 102 -13.27 1.20 -32.32
N VAL A 103 -14.16 0.82 -31.40
CA VAL A 103 -13.78 0.45 -30.03
C VAL A 103 -13.04 -0.89 -30.07
N VAL A 104 -11.71 -0.85 -30.00
CA VAL A 104 -10.87 -2.04 -29.93
C VAL A 104 -11.10 -2.75 -28.59
N PRO A 105 -11.35 -4.07 -28.59
CA PRO A 105 -11.40 -4.84 -27.35
C PRO A 105 -10.11 -4.64 -26.53
N PRO A 106 -10.19 -4.51 -25.20
CA PRO A 106 -9.02 -4.27 -24.34
C PRO A 106 -8.07 -5.48 -24.24
N GLU A 107 -8.33 -6.55 -25.00
CA GLU A 107 -7.53 -7.77 -24.99
C GLU A 107 -6.16 -7.53 -25.64
N THR A 108 -5.11 -7.82 -24.87
CA THR A 108 -3.73 -7.80 -25.38
C THR A 108 -3.33 -9.18 -25.86
N VAL A 109 -2.35 -9.23 -26.76
CA VAL A 109 -1.70 -10.49 -27.19
C VAL A 109 -1.14 -11.23 -25.98
N PHE A 110 -0.56 -10.52 -25.01
CA PHE A 110 -0.03 -11.11 -23.78
C PHE A 110 -1.12 -11.81 -22.96
N SER A 111 -2.21 -11.10 -22.64
CA SER A 111 -3.31 -11.65 -21.84
C SER A 111 -4.03 -12.80 -22.55
N ALA A 112 -4.29 -12.66 -23.86
CA ALA A 112 -4.93 -13.70 -24.65
C ALA A 112 -4.06 -14.97 -24.74
N THR A 113 -2.75 -14.80 -24.95
CA THR A 113 -1.78 -15.91 -24.99
C THR A 113 -1.66 -16.60 -23.63
N ALA A 114 -1.67 -15.84 -22.52
CA ALA A 114 -1.65 -16.40 -21.18
C ALA A 114 -2.87 -17.30 -20.91
N ILE A 115 -4.07 -16.89 -21.35
CA ILE A 115 -5.30 -17.69 -21.24
C ILE A 115 -5.21 -18.99 -22.05
N GLN A 116 -4.72 -18.95 -23.28
CA GLN A 116 -4.57 -20.17 -24.09
C GLN A 116 -3.49 -21.11 -23.52
N LEU A 117 -2.35 -20.57 -23.10
CA LEU A 117 -1.31 -21.35 -22.41
C LEU A 117 -1.82 -22.00 -21.13
N HIS A 118 -2.69 -21.31 -20.40
CA HIS A 118 -3.34 -21.85 -19.21
C HIS A 118 -4.16 -23.09 -19.57
N ARG A 119 -5.04 -23.01 -20.58
CA ARG A 119 -5.84 -24.15 -21.05
C ARG A 119 -4.97 -25.35 -21.46
N VAL A 120 -3.93 -25.10 -22.26
CA VAL A 120 -2.99 -26.14 -22.72
C VAL A 120 -2.32 -26.85 -21.55
N LEU A 121 -1.86 -26.09 -20.55
CA LEU A 121 -1.23 -26.67 -19.38
C LEU A 121 -2.19 -27.51 -18.54
N LEU A 122 -3.44 -27.09 -18.42
CA LEU A 122 -4.45 -27.86 -17.70
C LEU A 122 -4.80 -29.16 -18.44
N ASP A 123 -4.90 -29.15 -19.76
CA ASP A 123 -5.13 -30.37 -20.54
C ASP A 123 -3.95 -31.35 -20.47
N LYS A 124 -2.71 -30.82 -20.53
CA LYS A 124 -1.50 -31.63 -20.26
C LYS A 124 -1.51 -32.16 -18.83
N ALA A 125 -1.89 -31.36 -17.84
CA ALA A 125 -1.97 -31.78 -16.44
C ALA A 125 -3.01 -32.88 -16.23
N ARG A 126 -4.21 -32.74 -16.81
CA ARG A 126 -5.27 -33.76 -16.78
C ARG A 126 -4.81 -35.08 -17.41
N SER A 127 -4.13 -34.99 -18.55
CA SER A 127 -3.59 -36.17 -19.25
C SER A 127 -2.48 -36.86 -18.46
N ALA A 128 -1.66 -36.08 -17.74
CA ALA A 128 -0.60 -36.60 -16.89
C ALA A 128 -1.11 -37.16 -15.54
N ARG A 129 -2.26 -36.70 -15.03
CA ARG A 129 -2.76 -36.98 -13.67
C ARG A 129 -2.68 -38.45 -13.24
N ASN A 130 -3.05 -39.37 -14.13
CA ASN A 130 -3.09 -40.80 -13.83
C ASN A 130 -1.76 -41.52 -14.10
N LYS A 131 -0.89 -40.95 -14.94
CA LYS A 131 0.37 -41.56 -15.40
C LYS A 131 1.57 -41.07 -14.59
N ASP A 132 1.65 -39.76 -14.44
CA ASP A 132 2.72 -39.03 -13.76
C ASP A 132 2.10 -37.87 -12.97
N PRO A 133 1.75 -38.10 -11.70
CA PRO A 133 1.12 -37.12 -10.83
C PRO A 133 2.06 -35.97 -10.48
N ALA A 134 3.38 -36.19 -10.45
CA ALA A 134 4.37 -35.15 -10.21
C ALA A 134 4.46 -34.18 -11.40
N LYS A 135 4.41 -34.68 -12.63
CA LYS A 135 4.28 -33.82 -13.83
C LYS A 135 2.94 -33.10 -13.88
N SER A 136 1.85 -33.76 -13.51
CA SER A 136 0.53 -33.12 -13.41
C SER A 136 0.57 -31.92 -12.45
N GLU A 137 1.14 -32.11 -11.26
CA GLU A 137 1.35 -31.08 -10.24
C GLU A 137 2.15 -29.88 -10.76
N ARG A 138 3.31 -30.14 -11.38
CA ARG A 138 4.19 -29.11 -11.94
C ARG A 138 3.50 -28.30 -13.03
N LEU A 139 2.71 -28.97 -13.89
CA LEU A 139 1.92 -28.31 -14.94
C LEU A 139 0.80 -27.46 -14.34
N SER A 140 0.10 -27.94 -13.31
CA SER A 140 -0.91 -27.16 -12.59
C SER A 140 -0.35 -25.93 -11.91
N ARG A 141 0.83 -26.03 -11.27
CA ARG A 141 1.57 -24.87 -10.72
C ARG A 141 1.92 -23.85 -11.78
N LEU A 142 2.36 -24.30 -12.95
CA LEU A 142 2.67 -23.41 -14.06
C LEU A 142 1.40 -22.76 -14.61
N ALA A 143 0.30 -23.50 -14.67
CA ALA A 143 -1.00 -22.98 -15.10
C ALA A 143 -1.51 -21.91 -14.13
N GLU A 144 -1.40 -22.14 -12.81
CA GLU A 144 -1.76 -21.17 -11.77
C GLU A 144 -0.97 -19.87 -11.90
N ARG A 145 0.35 -19.95 -12.06
CA ARG A 145 1.21 -18.77 -12.28
C ARG A 145 0.76 -17.97 -13.50
N ARG A 146 0.33 -18.64 -14.56
CA ARG A 146 -0.19 -18.00 -15.78
C ARG A 146 -1.62 -17.47 -15.62
N ALA A 147 -2.42 -18.03 -14.71
CA ALA A 147 -3.75 -17.49 -14.43
C ALA A 147 -3.69 -16.12 -13.74
N LYS A 148 -2.63 -15.85 -12.96
CA LYS A 148 -2.40 -14.50 -12.39
C LYS A 148 -2.22 -13.41 -13.46
N ASP A 149 -1.87 -13.80 -14.70
CA ASP A 149 -1.76 -12.89 -15.86
C ASP A 149 -3.13 -12.60 -16.53
N GLY A 150 -4.28 -13.01 -15.95
CA GLY A 150 -5.63 -12.66 -16.41
C GLY A 150 -6.58 -13.82 -16.72
N ALA A 151 -6.29 -15.05 -16.28
CA ALA A 151 -7.19 -16.20 -16.43
C ALA A 151 -7.95 -16.53 -15.13
N ASP A 152 -9.04 -17.29 -15.25
CA ASP A 152 -9.87 -17.68 -14.11
C ASP A 152 -9.12 -18.63 -13.15
N PRO A 153 -8.93 -18.27 -11.87
CA PRO A 153 -8.26 -19.12 -10.88
C PRO A 153 -9.10 -20.34 -10.41
N GLU A 154 -10.29 -20.59 -10.96
CA GLU A 154 -11.12 -21.75 -10.59
C GLU A 154 -10.62 -23.08 -11.16
N GLU A 155 -10.18 -23.13 -12.42
CA GLU A 155 -9.73 -24.39 -13.04
C GLU A 155 -8.47 -25.00 -12.41
N PRO A 156 -7.37 -24.25 -12.14
CA PRO A 156 -6.18 -24.82 -11.49
C PRO A 156 -6.49 -25.32 -10.07
N PHE A 157 -7.46 -24.71 -9.38
CA PHE A 157 -7.92 -25.18 -8.07
C PHE A 157 -8.57 -26.58 -8.15
N VAL A 158 -9.42 -26.83 -9.15
CA VAL A 158 -10.05 -28.15 -9.33
C VAL A 158 -8.99 -29.22 -9.59
N ILE A 159 -8.06 -28.96 -10.52
CA ILE A 159 -7.03 -29.94 -10.88
C ILE A 159 -6.10 -30.20 -9.69
N LEU A 160 -5.62 -29.17 -8.99
CA LEU A 160 -4.79 -29.35 -7.80
C LEU A 160 -5.51 -30.17 -6.70
N THR A 161 -6.83 -30.00 -6.57
CA THR A 161 -7.64 -30.78 -5.63
C THR A 161 -7.67 -32.26 -6.04
N GLU A 162 -7.89 -32.55 -7.32
CA GLU A 162 -7.89 -33.92 -7.84
C GLU A 162 -6.51 -34.59 -7.75
N VAL A 163 -5.43 -33.87 -8.06
CA VAL A 163 -4.05 -34.40 -7.93
C VAL A 163 -3.76 -34.71 -6.47
N ARG A 164 -4.10 -33.80 -5.54
CA ARG A 164 -3.96 -34.02 -4.09
C ARG A 164 -4.74 -35.26 -3.66
N ASP A 165 -6.02 -35.35 -4.01
CA ASP A 165 -6.88 -36.45 -3.58
C ASP A 165 -6.40 -37.80 -4.15
N SER A 166 -5.82 -37.79 -5.35
CA SER A 166 -5.18 -38.97 -5.96
C SER A 166 -3.87 -39.39 -5.28
N ALA A 167 -3.20 -38.45 -4.61
CA ALA A 167 -1.95 -38.64 -3.89
C ALA A 167 -2.14 -38.98 -2.40
N ILE A 168 -3.39 -38.98 -1.88
CA ILE A 168 -3.66 -39.35 -0.48
C ILE A 168 -3.15 -40.76 -0.20
N GLY A 169 -2.28 -40.89 0.81
CA GLY A 169 -1.69 -42.16 1.22
C GLY A 169 -0.59 -42.69 0.29
N LYS A 170 -0.09 -41.88 -0.65
CA LYS A 170 0.99 -42.25 -1.57
C LYS A 170 2.20 -41.33 -1.39
N ASP A 171 3.38 -41.91 -1.28
CA ASP A 171 4.65 -41.20 -1.16
C ASP A 171 5.25 -40.92 -2.54
N TRP A 172 4.49 -40.27 -3.41
CA TRP A 172 4.98 -39.89 -4.73
C TRP A 172 5.99 -38.75 -4.58
N PRO A 173 7.27 -38.95 -4.94
CA PRO A 173 8.27 -37.89 -4.85
C PRO A 173 7.95 -36.80 -5.86
N LEU A 174 8.21 -35.54 -5.50
CA LEU A 174 7.98 -34.41 -6.40
C LEU A 174 8.96 -34.41 -7.59
N TYR A 175 10.17 -34.94 -7.38
CA TYR A 175 11.22 -35.05 -8.37
C TYR A 175 11.65 -36.51 -8.51
N GLU A 176 11.83 -36.95 -9.75
CA GLU A 176 12.49 -38.22 -10.06
C GLU A 176 14.00 -37.95 -10.07
N ALA A 177 14.79 -38.83 -9.46
CA ALA A 177 16.24 -38.74 -9.52
C ALA A 177 16.69 -38.97 -10.97
N GLU A 178 17.49 -38.06 -11.53
CA GLU A 178 18.08 -38.27 -12.86
C GLU A 178 19.20 -39.31 -12.80
N ASN A 179 19.93 -39.39 -11.67
CA ASN A 179 20.96 -40.39 -11.41
C ASN A 179 20.74 -41.09 -10.06
N GLU A 180 21.23 -42.33 -9.92
CA GLU A 180 21.09 -43.13 -8.68
C GLU A 180 21.75 -42.49 -7.45
N GLU A 181 22.69 -41.56 -7.66
CA GLU A 181 23.42 -40.86 -6.59
C GLU A 181 22.73 -39.55 -6.14
N ASP A 182 21.70 -39.09 -6.85
CA ASP A 182 21.05 -37.82 -6.56
C ASP A 182 20.14 -37.93 -5.32
N VAL A 183 20.43 -37.12 -4.29
CA VAL A 183 19.62 -37.02 -3.08
C VAL A 183 18.32 -36.29 -3.42
N VAL A 184 17.25 -37.06 -3.62
CA VAL A 184 15.91 -36.51 -3.89
C VAL A 184 15.36 -35.81 -2.64
N PRO A 185 14.89 -34.56 -2.74
CA PRO A 185 14.25 -33.88 -1.63
C PRO A 185 13.06 -34.69 -1.10
N PRO A 186 12.81 -34.71 0.23
CA PRO A 186 11.71 -35.47 0.83
C PRO A 186 10.32 -34.91 0.54
N GLU A 187 10.20 -33.93 -0.38
CA GLU A 187 8.93 -33.33 -0.75
C GLU A 187 8.10 -34.29 -1.60
N THR A 188 6.88 -34.57 -1.15
CA THR A 188 5.93 -35.41 -1.88
C THR A 188 5.00 -34.55 -2.73
N VAL A 189 4.45 -35.12 -3.80
CA VAL A 189 3.38 -34.50 -4.59
C VAL A 189 2.20 -34.10 -3.70
N PHE A 190 1.92 -34.86 -2.64
CA PHE A 190 0.87 -34.54 -1.68
C PHE A 190 1.14 -33.25 -0.89
N SER A 191 2.33 -33.10 -0.28
CA SER A 191 2.68 -31.88 0.46
C SER A 191 2.80 -30.67 -0.47
N ALA A 192 3.39 -30.89 -1.65
CA ALA A 192 3.54 -29.94 -2.73
C ALA A 192 2.19 -29.36 -3.20
N THR A 193 1.21 -30.22 -3.52
CA THR A 193 -0.13 -29.78 -3.95
C THR A 193 -0.88 -29.09 -2.82
N ALA A 194 -0.75 -29.58 -1.59
CA ALA A 194 -1.42 -29.01 -0.42
C ALA A 194 -0.96 -27.57 -0.15
N ILE A 195 0.34 -27.28 -0.29
CA ILE A 195 0.88 -25.92 -0.16
C ILE A 195 0.34 -24.97 -1.24
N GLN A 196 0.21 -25.42 -2.50
CA GLN A 196 -0.34 -24.58 -3.55
C GLN A 196 -1.83 -24.33 -3.37
N LEU A 197 -2.60 -25.37 -3.03
CA LEU A 197 -4.01 -25.21 -2.69
C LEU A 197 -4.22 -24.22 -1.55
N HIS A 198 -3.36 -24.27 -0.52
CA HIS A 198 -3.38 -23.30 0.56
C HIS A 198 -3.23 -21.86 0.03
N ARG A 199 -2.25 -21.59 -0.85
CA ARG A 199 -2.05 -20.25 -1.45
C ARG A 199 -3.27 -19.79 -2.24
N VAL A 200 -3.77 -20.62 -3.16
CA VAL A 200 -4.96 -20.31 -3.97
C VAL A 200 -6.18 -20.03 -3.10
N LEU A 201 -6.36 -20.81 -2.04
CA LEU A 201 -7.48 -20.64 -1.09
C LEU A 201 -7.35 -19.34 -0.29
N LEU A 202 -6.16 -18.96 0.15
CA LEU A 202 -5.94 -17.68 0.82
C LEU A 202 -6.14 -16.49 -0.11
N ASP A 203 -5.66 -16.56 -1.35
CA ASP A 203 -5.88 -15.51 -2.35
C ASP A 203 -7.40 -15.32 -2.58
N LYS A 204 -8.15 -16.42 -2.78
CA LYS A 204 -9.62 -16.38 -2.88
C LYS A 204 -10.29 -15.86 -1.61
N ALA A 205 -9.79 -16.24 -0.42
CA ALA A 205 -10.32 -15.76 0.85
C ALA A 205 -10.11 -14.25 1.02
N ARG A 206 -8.95 -13.73 0.62
CA ARG A 206 -8.60 -12.29 0.65
C ARG A 206 -9.46 -11.50 -0.32
N SER A 207 -9.65 -11.97 -1.55
CA SER A 207 -10.55 -11.31 -2.53
C SER A 207 -12.03 -11.34 -2.10
N ALA A 208 -12.44 -12.39 -1.39
CA ALA A 208 -13.80 -12.49 -0.84
C ALA A 208 -14.00 -11.69 0.46
N ARG A 209 -12.92 -11.29 1.15
CA ARG A 209 -12.94 -10.73 2.51
C ARG A 209 -13.91 -9.55 2.68
N ASN A 210 -13.90 -8.63 1.73
CA ASN A 210 -14.74 -7.42 1.77
C ASN A 210 -16.16 -7.65 1.23
N LYS A 211 -16.36 -8.68 0.40
CA LYS A 211 -17.65 -8.98 -0.27
C LYS A 211 -18.52 -9.93 0.56
N ASP A 212 -17.92 -11.01 1.03
CA ASP A 212 -18.54 -12.06 1.84
C ASP A 212 -17.51 -12.60 2.86
N PRO A 213 -17.46 -12.00 4.08
CA PRO A 213 -16.50 -12.40 5.08
C PRO A 213 -16.75 -13.80 5.65
N ALA A 214 -17.98 -14.33 5.54
CA ALA A 214 -18.29 -15.70 5.95
C ALA A 214 -17.72 -16.72 4.95
N LYS A 215 -17.81 -16.43 3.64
CA LYS A 215 -17.13 -17.23 2.60
C LYS A 215 -15.62 -17.16 2.77
N SER A 216 -15.07 -15.97 3.04
CA SER A 216 -13.64 -15.77 3.34
C SER A 216 -13.20 -16.67 4.50
N GLU A 217 -13.92 -16.67 5.64
CA GLU A 217 -13.59 -17.53 6.79
C GLU A 217 -13.60 -19.02 6.42
N ARG A 218 -14.60 -19.49 5.67
CA ARG A 218 -14.70 -20.90 5.24
C ARG A 218 -13.53 -21.31 4.35
N LEU A 219 -13.12 -20.44 3.43
CA LEU A 219 -11.96 -20.67 2.55
C LEU A 219 -10.66 -20.72 3.37
N SER A 220 -10.47 -19.79 4.31
CA SER A 220 -9.29 -19.76 5.18
C SER A 220 -9.20 -21.00 6.09
N ARG A 221 -10.32 -21.53 6.57
CA ARG A 221 -10.37 -22.82 7.28
C ARG A 221 -10.00 -24.01 6.40
N LEU A 222 -10.35 -23.97 5.12
CA LEU A 222 -9.90 -24.99 4.18
C LEU A 222 -8.39 -24.84 3.94
N ALA A 223 -7.88 -23.61 3.80
CA ALA A 223 -6.45 -23.34 3.68
C ALA A 223 -5.63 -23.78 4.92
N GLU A 224 -6.17 -23.63 6.13
CA GLU A 224 -5.57 -24.15 7.38
C GLU A 224 -5.40 -25.67 7.30
N ARG A 225 -6.44 -26.39 6.85
CA ARG A 225 -6.36 -27.86 6.69
C ARG A 225 -5.29 -28.25 5.67
N ARG A 226 -5.19 -27.53 4.55
CA ARG A 226 -4.17 -27.81 3.52
C ARG A 226 -2.75 -27.55 4.02
N ALA A 227 -2.52 -26.51 4.80
CA ALA A 227 -1.21 -26.28 5.40
C ALA A 227 -0.84 -27.40 6.40
N LYS A 228 -1.80 -27.88 7.19
CA LYS A 228 -1.60 -29.04 8.09
C LYS A 228 -1.31 -30.33 7.34
N ASP A 229 -1.98 -30.58 6.23
CA ASP A 229 -1.72 -31.75 5.38
C ASP A 229 -0.24 -31.78 4.90
N ALA A 230 0.36 -30.60 4.68
CA ALA A 230 1.76 -30.46 4.30
C ALA A 230 2.73 -30.38 5.50
N ASN A 231 2.23 -30.44 6.74
CA ASN A 231 2.99 -30.17 7.97
C ASN A 231 3.74 -28.81 7.96
N ASP A 232 3.21 -27.82 7.23
CA ASP A 232 3.78 -26.48 7.16
C ASP A 232 3.19 -25.61 8.29
N ILE A 233 3.98 -25.46 9.37
CA ILE A 233 3.64 -24.69 10.57
C ILE A 233 3.41 -23.20 10.26
N PRO A 234 4.33 -22.47 9.59
CA PRO A 234 4.13 -21.05 9.32
C PRO A 234 2.91 -20.77 8.43
N LYS A 235 2.63 -21.61 7.42
CA LYS A 235 1.41 -21.49 6.61
C LYS A 235 0.14 -21.79 7.40
N THR A 236 0.22 -22.73 8.34
CA THR A 236 -0.92 -23.01 9.22
C THR A 236 -1.26 -21.78 10.05
N ALA A 237 -0.26 -21.08 10.59
CA ALA A 237 -0.44 -19.83 11.31
C ALA A 237 -0.98 -18.69 10.41
N GLU A 238 -0.49 -18.58 9.18
CA GLU A 238 -0.97 -17.59 8.20
C GLU A 238 -2.47 -17.76 7.90
N ALA A 239 -2.92 -19.01 7.70
CA ALA A 239 -4.34 -19.27 7.51
C ALA A 239 -5.18 -18.97 8.76
N ILE A 240 -4.64 -19.23 9.96
CA ILE A 240 -5.32 -18.89 11.21
C ILE A 240 -5.45 -17.38 11.38
N LEU A 241 -4.42 -16.60 11.04
CA LEU A 241 -4.50 -15.14 11.01
C LEU A 241 -5.64 -14.68 10.09
N GLU A 242 -5.72 -15.22 8.87
CA GLU A 242 -6.76 -14.86 7.92
C GLU A 242 -8.17 -15.19 8.45
N ILE A 243 -8.37 -16.35 9.10
CA ILE A 243 -9.62 -16.69 9.80
C ILE A 243 -9.98 -15.60 10.83
N GLY A 244 -9.00 -15.16 11.62
CA GLY A 244 -9.19 -14.12 12.63
C GLY A 244 -9.59 -12.77 12.01
N ILE A 245 -8.98 -12.40 10.88
CA ILE A 245 -9.32 -11.17 10.15
C ILE A 245 -10.75 -11.23 9.65
N SER A 246 -11.18 -12.34 9.03
CA SER A 246 -12.56 -12.51 8.58
C SER A 246 -13.55 -12.41 9.76
N GLN A 247 -13.24 -13.01 10.90
CA GLN A 247 -14.05 -12.93 12.12
C GLN A 247 -14.12 -11.52 12.69
N LEU A 248 -13.00 -10.78 12.69
CA LEU A 248 -12.96 -9.39 13.09
C LEU A 248 -13.88 -8.53 12.21
N ILE A 249 -13.86 -8.75 10.89
CA ILE A 249 -14.74 -8.03 9.94
C ILE A 249 -16.21 -8.35 10.19
N MET A 250 -16.54 -9.61 10.52
CA MET A 250 -17.89 -10.01 10.96
C MET A 250 -18.29 -9.50 12.35
N ASN A 251 -17.43 -8.72 13.01
CA ASN A 251 -17.61 -8.24 14.38
C ASN A 251 -17.73 -9.35 15.44
N ASN A 252 -17.18 -10.54 15.16
CA ASN A 252 -17.12 -11.64 16.11
C ASN A 252 -15.83 -11.55 16.96
N LEU A 253 -15.78 -10.54 17.84
CA LEU A 253 -14.56 -10.13 18.55
C LEU A 253 -13.99 -11.23 19.45
N ASN A 254 -14.85 -11.98 20.15
CA ASN A 254 -14.42 -13.05 21.06
C ASN A 254 -13.74 -14.21 20.32
N ASN A 255 -14.29 -14.59 19.16
CA ASN A 255 -13.67 -15.63 18.33
C ASN A 255 -12.40 -15.11 17.67
N ALA A 256 -12.42 -13.88 17.13
CA ALA A 256 -11.24 -13.27 16.53
C ALA A 256 -10.07 -13.22 17.51
N HIS A 257 -10.32 -12.78 18.76
CA HIS A 257 -9.30 -12.76 19.82
C HIS A 257 -8.68 -14.14 20.06
N LYS A 258 -9.49 -15.18 20.25
CA LYS A 258 -9.02 -16.56 20.46
C LYS A 258 -8.23 -17.07 19.26
N THR A 259 -8.69 -16.75 18.04
CA THR A 259 -8.05 -17.15 16.79
C THR A 259 -6.69 -16.49 16.64
N PHE A 260 -6.56 -15.18 16.90
CA PHE A 260 -5.28 -14.49 16.84
C PHE A 260 -4.31 -14.96 17.94
N LEU A 261 -4.78 -15.22 19.15
CA LEU A 261 -3.94 -15.83 20.20
C LEU A 261 -3.42 -17.21 19.80
N LYS A 262 -4.22 -17.99 19.07
CA LYS A 262 -3.77 -19.29 18.53
C LYS A 262 -2.67 -19.10 17.49
N ALA A 263 -2.81 -18.16 16.55
CA ALA A 263 -1.76 -17.85 15.58
C ALA A 263 -0.48 -17.34 16.25
N TYR A 264 -0.62 -16.44 17.22
CA TYR A 264 0.50 -15.90 18.00
C TYR A 264 1.33 -17.02 18.64
N LYS A 265 0.70 -17.97 19.32
CA LYS A 265 1.39 -19.11 19.96
C LYS A 265 2.13 -20.01 18.97
N ILE A 266 1.61 -20.14 17.74
CA ILE A 266 2.26 -20.93 16.70
C ILE A 266 3.50 -20.18 16.20
N TYR A 267 3.40 -18.88 15.93
CA TYR A 267 4.55 -18.08 15.51
C TYR A 267 5.60 -17.91 16.61
N GLU A 268 5.20 -17.92 17.88
CA GLU A 268 6.11 -17.92 19.03
C GLU A 268 6.90 -19.24 19.12
N ALA A 269 6.28 -20.37 18.76
CA ALA A 269 6.97 -21.66 18.72
C ALA A 269 7.88 -21.83 17.47
N ASP A 270 7.60 -21.09 16.40
CA ASP A 270 8.32 -21.11 15.11
C ASP A 270 9.40 -20.00 15.02
N ASP A 271 9.55 -19.16 16.05
CA ASP A 271 10.42 -17.97 16.08
C ASP A 271 10.23 -17.00 14.89
N ASN A 272 9.02 -16.96 14.33
CA ASN A 272 8.70 -16.08 13.20
C ASN A 272 8.30 -14.68 13.68
N ILE A 273 9.30 -13.78 13.77
CA ILE A 273 9.13 -12.42 14.27
C ILE A 273 8.10 -11.61 13.45
N VAL A 274 8.06 -11.77 12.13
CA VAL A 274 7.10 -11.05 11.27
C VAL A 274 5.67 -11.47 11.61
N GLY A 275 5.43 -12.78 11.72
CA GLY A 275 4.13 -13.34 12.11
C GLY A 275 3.70 -12.94 13.52
N LEU A 276 4.66 -12.81 14.46
CA LEU A 276 4.40 -12.28 15.81
C LEU A 276 3.94 -10.82 15.78
N CYS A 277 4.61 -9.98 14.99
CA CYS A 277 4.22 -8.58 14.81
C CYS A 277 2.81 -8.46 14.20
N ASP A 278 2.53 -9.20 13.13
CA ASP A 278 1.21 -9.20 12.49
C ASP A 278 0.10 -9.70 13.44
N SER A 279 0.39 -10.73 14.25
CA SER A 279 -0.53 -11.24 15.27
C SER A 279 -0.83 -10.19 16.36
N ARG A 280 0.19 -9.50 16.87
CA ARG A 280 0.02 -8.41 17.86
C ARG A 280 -0.78 -7.24 17.29
N MET A 281 -0.50 -6.85 16.04
CA MET A 281 -1.25 -5.82 15.33
C MET A 281 -2.75 -6.14 15.30
N HIS A 282 -3.10 -7.37 14.94
CA HIS A 282 -4.50 -7.79 14.88
C HIS A 282 -5.15 -7.94 16.26
N LEU A 283 -4.42 -8.42 17.28
CA LEU A 283 -4.90 -8.43 18.67
C LEU A 283 -5.18 -7.01 19.17
N ALA A 284 -4.31 -6.05 18.89
CA ALA A 284 -4.53 -4.65 19.21
C ALA A 284 -5.79 -4.11 18.53
N ALA A 285 -6.01 -4.44 17.25
CA ALA A 285 -7.23 -4.06 16.53
C ALA A 285 -8.51 -4.63 17.17
N VAL A 286 -8.47 -5.87 17.68
CA VAL A 286 -9.58 -6.44 18.46
C VAL A 286 -9.81 -5.67 19.76
N MET A 287 -8.75 -5.38 20.51
CA MET A 287 -8.85 -4.62 21.77
C MET A 287 -9.44 -3.22 21.57
N GLN A 288 -9.07 -2.53 20.48
CA GLN A 288 -9.68 -1.25 20.12
C GLN A 288 -11.19 -1.35 19.87
N ARG A 289 -11.66 -2.44 19.26
CA ARG A 289 -13.10 -2.67 19.04
C ARG A 289 -13.84 -3.07 20.30
N LEU A 290 -13.15 -3.68 21.26
CA LEU A 290 -13.69 -3.95 22.60
C LEU A 290 -13.72 -2.70 23.50
N GLY A 291 -13.05 -1.62 23.09
CA GLY A 291 -12.95 -0.36 23.86
C GLY A 291 -11.78 -0.34 24.86
N ASP A 292 -10.95 -1.39 24.90
CA ASP A 292 -9.76 -1.44 25.74
C ASP A 292 -8.56 -0.82 25.00
N TYR A 293 -8.50 0.50 25.02
CA TYR A 293 -7.45 1.26 24.35
C TYR A 293 -6.09 1.17 25.07
N GLU A 294 -6.05 0.80 26.34
CA GLU A 294 -4.81 0.70 27.11
C GLU A 294 -4.05 -0.58 26.77
N THR A 295 -4.73 -1.72 26.72
CA THR A 295 -4.11 -2.97 26.28
C THR A 295 -3.74 -2.91 24.80
N SER A 296 -4.56 -2.27 23.96
CA SER A 296 -4.20 -2.02 22.57
C SER A 296 -2.90 -1.21 22.44
N ALA A 297 -2.72 -0.16 23.24
CA ALA A 297 -1.50 0.65 23.19
C ALA A 297 -0.28 -0.18 23.59
N LYS A 298 -0.39 -0.96 24.68
CA LYS A 298 0.67 -1.86 25.15
C LYS A 298 1.09 -2.87 24.07
N LEU A 299 0.12 -3.54 23.44
CA LEU A 299 0.39 -4.51 22.37
C LEU A 299 1.12 -3.89 21.17
N LEU A 300 0.75 -2.67 20.77
CA LEU A 300 1.42 -1.96 19.68
C LEU A 300 2.83 -1.47 20.08
N THR A 301 3.02 -1.04 21.32
CA THR A 301 4.35 -0.66 21.83
C THR A 301 5.28 -1.88 21.88
N GLU A 302 4.80 -3.03 22.36
CA GLU A 302 5.55 -4.29 22.35
C GLU A 302 5.89 -4.76 20.93
N MET A 303 4.94 -4.64 19.99
CA MET A 303 5.19 -4.89 18.57
C MET A 303 6.29 -3.97 18.03
N GLY A 304 6.25 -2.68 18.37
CA GLY A 304 7.27 -1.71 17.97
C GLY A 304 8.65 -2.05 18.52
N ALA A 305 8.73 -2.44 19.80
CA ALA A 305 9.99 -2.86 20.43
C ALA A 305 10.60 -4.07 19.71
N LEU A 306 9.80 -5.12 19.45
CA LEU A 306 10.26 -6.30 18.73
C LEU A 306 10.69 -5.99 17.29
N ALA A 307 9.91 -5.17 16.58
CA ALA A 307 10.27 -4.75 15.24
C ALA A 307 11.58 -3.95 15.22
N MET A 308 11.82 -3.13 16.25
CA MET A 308 13.06 -2.36 16.40
C MET A 308 14.26 -3.26 16.70
N GLU A 309 14.13 -4.21 17.62
CA GLU A 309 15.18 -5.17 18.00
C GLU A 309 15.64 -6.02 16.81
N HIS A 310 14.71 -6.45 15.96
CA HIS A 310 14.98 -7.29 14.78
C HIS A 310 15.19 -6.50 13.48
N GLY A 311 15.21 -5.17 13.52
CA GLY A 311 15.43 -4.34 12.34
C GLY A 311 14.29 -4.36 11.29
N LEU A 312 13.08 -4.73 11.69
CA LEU A 312 11.89 -4.83 10.83
C LEU A 312 11.23 -3.46 10.63
N ARG A 313 11.84 -2.64 9.78
CA ARG A 313 11.43 -1.27 9.46
C ARG A 313 9.95 -1.12 9.12
N ARG A 314 9.42 -1.93 8.19
CA ARG A 314 8.02 -1.86 7.76
C ARG A 314 7.05 -2.09 8.92
N GLN A 315 7.36 -3.05 9.79
CA GLN A 315 6.52 -3.40 10.93
C GLN A 315 6.60 -2.33 12.03
N LEU A 316 7.77 -1.72 12.26
CA LEU A 316 7.89 -0.58 13.17
C LEU A 316 7.05 0.60 12.67
N GLY A 317 7.14 0.93 11.37
CA GLY A 317 6.32 1.98 10.75
C GLY A 317 4.83 1.72 10.94
N ARG A 318 4.36 0.48 10.76
CA ARG A 318 2.97 0.08 10.99
C ARG A 318 2.55 0.23 12.45
N ALA A 319 3.38 -0.20 13.40
CA ALA A 319 3.12 -0.06 14.82
C ALA A 319 2.96 1.42 15.22
N LEU A 320 3.87 2.28 14.78
CA LEU A 320 3.84 3.73 15.02
C LEU A 320 2.62 4.38 14.36
N HIS A 321 2.28 4.00 13.13
CA HIS A 321 1.10 4.50 12.44
C HIS A 321 -0.18 4.19 13.24
N LEU A 322 -0.33 2.95 13.70
CA LEU A 322 -1.49 2.50 14.47
C LEU A 322 -1.54 3.12 15.87
N LEU A 323 -0.40 3.34 16.52
CA LEU A 323 -0.31 4.11 17.77
C LEU A 323 -0.75 5.56 17.55
N GLY A 324 -0.30 6.17 16.47
CA GLY A 324 -0.72 7.51 16.05
C GLY A 324 -2.23 7.61 15.89
N GLU A 325 -2.84 6.68 15.14
CA GLU A 325 -4.31 6.61 14.99
C GLU A 325 -5.02 6.39 16.33
N LEU A 326 -4.48 5.53 17.21
CA LEU A 326 -5.03 5.27 18.52
C LEU A 326 -5.04 6.54 19.39
N HIS A 327 -3.96 7.33 19.36
CA HIS A 327 -3.86 8.60 20.09
C HIS A 327 -4.82 9.66 19.57
N LEU A 328 -5.03 9.72 18.25
CA LEU A 328 -6.03 10.61 17.65
C LEU A 328 -7.44 10.29 18.14
N ARG A 329 -7.79 9.01 18.23
CA ARG A 329 -9.09 8.58 18.78
C ARG A 329 -9.28 8.90 20.25
N ARG A 330 -8.19 9.07 21.00
CA ARG A 330 -8.20 9.45 22.43
C ARG A 330 -8.11 10.96 22.65
N GLU A 331 -8.29 11.76 21.59
CA GLU A 331 -8.22 13.23 21.64
C GLU A 331 -6.84 13.74 22.12
N LYS A 332 -5.78 12.99 21.84
CA LYS A 332 -4.38 13.37 22.13
C LYS A 332 -3.60 13.59 20.83
N PRO A 333 -3.91 14.66 20.08
CA PRO A 333 -3.31 14.89 18.77
C PRO A 333 -1.79 15.11 18.83
N GLU A 334 -1.25 15.69 19.92
CA GLU A 334 0.19 15.94 20.08
C GLU A 334 1.03 14.66 19.97
N LEU A 335 0.64 13.60 20.70
CA LEU A 335 1.29 12.28 20.64
C LEU A 335 1.02 11.59 19.29
N GLY A 336 -0.19 11.77 18.76
CA GLY A 336 -0.56 11.25 17.44
C GLY A 336 0.35 11.78 16.34
N THR A 337 0.56 13.09 16.31
CA THR A 337 1.41 13.79 15.35
C THR A 337 2.84 13.25 15.39
N GLN A 338 3.41 13.08 16.59
CA GLN A 338 4.77 12.55 16.78
C GLN A 338 4.92 11.14 16.20
N HIS A 339 4.07 10.20 16.60
CA HIS A 339 4.14 8.83 16.11
C HIS A 339 3.89 8.72 14.60
N LEU A 340 3.00 9.54 14.03
CA LEU A 340 2.76 9.56 12.58
C LEU A 340 3.93 10.15 11.80
N THR A 341 4.64 11.12 12.36
CA THR A 341 5.89 11.63 11.78
C THR A 341 6.97 10.56 11.77
N GLU A 342 7.15 9.84 12.88
CA GLU A 342 8.12 8.74 12.98
C GLU A 342 7.75 7.57 12.04
N ALA A 343 6.46 7.24 11.94
CA ALA A 343 5.96 6.24 11.00
C ALA A 343 6.27 6.63 9.54
N PHE A 344 6.02 7.88 9.15
CA PHE A 344 6.36 8.39 7.83
C PHE A 344 7.86 8.29 7.54
N GLN A 345 8.72 8.66 8.50
CA GLN A 345 10.16 8.51 8.36
C GLN A 345 10.55 7.03 8.20
N CYS A 346 9.89 6.12 8.94
CA CYS A 346 10.05 4.68 8.79
C CYS A 346 9.64 4.19 7.40
N PHE A 347 8.60 4.72 6.74
CA PHE A 347 8.25 4.27 5.39
C PHE A 347 9.11 4.88 4.27
N MET A 348 9.66 6.08 4.48
CA MET A 348 10.36 6.86 3.44
C MET A 348 11.85 6.58 3.26
N GLY A 349 12.44 5.69 4.04
CA GLY A 349 13.90 5.50 4.00
C GLY A 349 14.68 6.28 5.06
N PHE A 350 14.14 7.37 5.60
CA PHE A 350 14.90 8.35 6.39
C PHE A 350 15.30 7.87 7.80
N ASN A 351 16.47 8.31 8.26
CA ASN A 351 16.99 8.15 9.63
C ASN A 351 17.04 6.71 10.18
N TRP A 352 16.94 5.68 9.33
CA TRP A 352 17.11 4.29 9.73
C TRP A 352 18.61 3.96 9.89
N GLN A 353 19.22 4.52 10.94
CA GLN A 353 20.60 4.21 11.36
C GLN A 353 20.55 3.65 12.79
N TYR A 354 19.84 2.53 12.98
CA TYR A 354 20.05 1.73 14.18
C TYR A 354 21.12 0.71 13.88
N ALA A 355 22.16 0.72 14.73
CA ALA A 355 23.25 -0.23 14.68
C ALA A 355 22.67 -1.64 14.84
N THR A 356 22.68 -2.42 13.76
CA THR A 356 22.61 -3.87 13.91
C THR A 356 23.79 -4.27 14.82
N PRO A 357 23.62 -5.18 15.78
CA PRO A 357 24.75 -5.68 16.59
C PRO A 357 25.93 -6.19 15.75
N GLU A 358 25.67 -6.57 14.50
CA GLU A 358 26.69 -6.99 13.53
C GLU A 358 27.62 -5.88 13.05
N THR A 359 27.22 -4.60 13.13
CA THR A 359 28.09 -3.48 12.74
C THR A 359 29.10 -3.06 13.81
N ILE A 360 29.03 -3.63 15.02
CA ILE A 360 29.99 -3.34 16.11
C ILE A 360 31.22 -4.27 16.05
N VAL A 361 31.12 -5.45 15.44
CA VAL A 361 32.24 -6.42 15.38
C VAL A 361 33.30 -6.06 14.31
N LYS A 362 33.00 -5.19 13.34
CA LYS A 362 33.94 -4.85 12.24
C LYS A 362 34.65 -3.50 12.38
N LYS A 363 34.74 -2.91 13.58
CA LYS A 363 35.45 -1.62 13.80
C LYS A 363 36.89 -1.74 14.31
N THR A 364 37.48 -2.93 14.32
CA THR A 364 38.86 -3.16 14.79
C THR A 364 39.74 -3.92 13.80
N VAL A 365 39.62 -3.67 12.49
CA VAL A 365 40.76 -3.90 11.58
C VAL A 365 40.83 -2.75 10.58
N LYS A 366 41.75 -1.82 10.86
CA LYS A 366 42.19 -0.83 9.89
C LYS A 366 43.32 -1.45 9.07
N SER A 367 43.12 -1.42 7.75
CA SER A 367 44.13 -1.09 6.74
C SER A 367 44.68 -2.23 5.84
N ILE A 368 44.54 -1.95 4.53
CA ILE A 368 45.40 -2.28 3.37
C ILE A 368 45.12 -3.59 2.63
N SER A 369 44.26 -3.52 1.60
CA SER A 369 44.48 -4.01 0.21
C SER A 369 43.16 -3.91 -0.59
N SER A 370 42.95 -2.85 -1.36
CA SER A 370 43.07 -2.82 -2.83
C SER A 370 42.01 -3.60 -3.64
N ASN A 371 41.07 -2.83 -4.20
CA ASN A 371 40.49 -2.96 -5.55
C ASN A 371 39.82 -4.27 -6.00
N LEU A 372 38.78 -4.77 -5.29
CA LEU A 372 37.80 -5.65 -5.95
C LEU A 372 36.40 -5.78 -5.27
N ASP A 373 35.89 -4.75 -4.57
CA ASP A 373 34.56 -4.83 -3.92
C ASP A 373 33.62 -3.69 -4.38
N VAL A 374 33.44 -3.58 -5.70
CA VAL A 374 32.38 -2.76 -6.31
C VAL A 374 31.56 -3.65 -7.24
N ILE A 375 30.81 -4.61 -6.69
CA ILE A 375 29.68 -5.29 -7.34
C ILE A 375 28.82 -5.85 -6.19
N PHE A 376 27.63 -5.28 -5.98
CA PHE A 376 26.59 -5.62 -4.97
C PHE A 376 26.81 -5.18 -3.49
N LYS A 377 26.68 -3.87 -3.25
CA LYS A 377 25.95 -3.38 -2.08
C LYS A 377 24.75 -2.57 -2.54
N THR A 378 23.68 -3.24 -2.94
CA THR A 378 22.37 -2.62 -3.02
C THR A 378 21.84 -2.47 -1.60
N ASN A 379 22.27 -1.40 -0.91
CA ASN A 379 21.40 -0.78 0.09
C ASN A 379 20.26 -0.08 -0.67
N GLU A 380 19.44 -0.86 -1.37
CA GLU A 380 18.20 -0.34 -1.94
C GLU A 380 17.35 0.08 -0.75
N ILE A 381 17.16 1.39 -0.63
CA ILE A 381 16.25 1.95 0.34
C ILE A 381 14.86 1.50 -0.13
N GLU A 382 14.30 0.46 0.48
CA GLU A 382 12.92 0.08 0.24
C GLU A 382 12.02 1.24 0.70
N ILE A 383 11.34 1.87 -0.27
CA ILE A 383 10.36 2.93 -0.03
C ILE A 383 8.98 2.30 -0.09
N TYR A 384 8.20 2.48 0.98
CA TYR A 384 6.82 2.02 1.07
C TYR A 384 5.89 3.19 0.78
N GLU A 385 5.71 3.51 -0.51
CA GLU A 385 5.02 4.74 -0.95
C GLU A 385 3.58 4.81 -0.41
N GLU A 386 2.78 3.75 -0.57
CA GLU A 386 1.38 3.72 -0.12
C GLU A 386 1.25 3.96 1.40
N GLU A 387 2.02 3.24 2.22
CA GLU A 387 2.00 3.40 3.67
C GLU A 387 2.58 4.75 4.13
N ALA A 388 3.56 5.29 3.40
CA ALA A 388 4.09 6.62 3.63
C ALA A 388 3.02 7.68 3.35
N GLU A 389 2.29 7.58 2.24
CA GLU A 389 1.23 8.52 1.90
C GLU A 389 0.08 8.48 2.92
N GLN A 390 -0.32 7.29 3.36
CA GLN A 390 -1.30 7.13 4.42
C GLN A 390 -0.85 7.78 5.73
N SER A 391 0.42 7.56 6.11
CA SER A 391 0.99 8.17 7.32
C SER A 391 1.09 9.70 7.21
N ARG A 392 1.45 10.21 6.01
CA ARG A 392 1.49 11.65 5.71
C ARG A 392 0.10 12.28 5.81
N LEU A 393 -0.92 11.64 5.23
CA LEU A 393 -2.31 12.11 5.30
C LEU A 393 -2.78 12.17 6.77
N MET A 394 -2.58 11.09 7.52
CA MET A 394 -2.95 11.03 8.93
C MET A 394 -2.19 12.05 9.77
N HIS A 395 -0.90 12.25 9.49
CA HIS A 395 -0.09 13.29 10.13
C HIS A 395 -0.67 14.68 9.88
N ALA A 396 -1.06 15.00 8.64
CA ALA A 396 -1.67 16.29 8.30
C ALA A 396 -3.01 16.50 9.02
N ILE A 397 -3.83 15.45 9.13
CA ILE A 397 -5.08 15.48 9.91
C ILE A 397 -4.79 15.76 11.38
N SER A 398 -3.82 15.05 11.97
CA SER A 398 -3.39 15.23 13.36
C SER A 398 -2.89 16.65 13.65
N ALA A 399 -2.01 17.17 12.79
CA ALA A 399 -1.51 18.52 12.90
C ALA A 399 -2.64 19.56 12.77
N GLY A 400 -3.60 19.32 11.87
CA GLY A 400 -4.81 20.14 11.76
C GLY A 400 -5.66 20.13 13.05
N GLN A 401 -5.85 18.96 13.67
CA GLN A 401 -6.55 18.83 14.95
C GLN A 401 -5.83 19.54 16.10
N GLU A 402 -4.50 19.47 16.15
CA GLU A 402 -3.68 20.18 17.12
C GLU A 402 -3.81 21.71 16.97
N ILE A 403 -3.81 22.19 15.73
CA ILE A 403 -4.07 23.60 15.41
C ILE A 403 -5.51 23.97 15.84
N MET A 404 -6.53 23.19 15.52
CA MET A 404 -7.89 23.50 15.95
C MET A 404 -8.04 23.50 17.49
N ALA A 405 -7.43 22.54 18.19
CA ALA A 405 -7.46 22.47 19.65
C ALA A 405 -6.78 23.69 20.29
N SER A 406 -5.63 24.10 19.77
CA SER A 406 -4.92 25.30 20.24
C SER A 406 -5.71 26.59 19.94
N PHE A 407 -6.47 26.63 18.84
CA PHE A 407 -7.39 27.73 18.53
C PHE A 407 -8.52 27.84 19.56
N PHE A 408 -9.21 26.74 19.85
CA PHE A 408 -10.29 26.72 20.83
C PHE A 408 -9.78 27.06 22.23
N ASN A 409 -8.59 26.59 22.59
CA ASN A 409 -7.94 26.98 23.83
C ASN A 409 -7.65 28.49 23.87
N LEU A 410 -7.18 29.09 22.78
CA LEU A 410 -6.96 30.53 22.69
C LEU A 410 -8.26 31.31 22.87
N LEU A 411 -9.36 30.87 22.23
CA LEU A 411 -10.68 31.48 22.39
C LEU A 411 -11.18 31.39 23.83
N ARG A 412 -11.10 30.21 24.46
CA ARG A 412 -11.50 29.98 25.85
C ARG A 412 -10.74 30.88 26.82
N VAL A 413 -9.44 31.05 26.61
CA VAL A 413 -8.58 31.89 27.46
C VAL A 413 -8.73 33.38 27.14
N SER A 414 -9.23 33.75 25.97
CA SER A 414 -9.40 35.16 25.56
C SER A 414 -10.34 35.98 26.45
N GLY A 415 -11.26 35.32 27.17
CA GLY A 415 -12.13 35.98 28.15
C GLY A 415 -11.40 36.51 29.39
N THR A 416 -10.29 35.87 29.77
CA THR A 416 -9.53 36.21 31.00
C THR A 416 -8.11 36.71 30.73
N CYS A 417 -7.60 36.56 29.50
CA CYS A 417 -6.24 36.89 29.13
C CYS A 417 -6.19 37.93 27.99
N SER A 418 -5.72 39.13 28.31
CA SER A 418 -5.52 40.22 27.33
C SER A 418 -4.58 39.84 26.17
N VAL A 419 -3.51 39.07 26.43
CA VAL A 419 -2.59 38.59 25.38
C VAL A 419 -3.34 37.68 24.39
N ALA A 420 -4.16 36.75 24.90
CA ALA A 420 -4.96 35.87 24.05
C ALA A 420 -5.99 36.67 23.24
N LYS A 421 -6.65 37.66 23.87
CA LYS A 421 -7.58 38.57 23.19
C LYS A 421 -6.93 39.33 22.04
N VAL A 422 -5.74 39.91 22.25
CA VAL A 422 -4.98 40.61 21.20
C VAL A 422 -4.60 39.66 20.07
N LYS A 423 -4.11 38.46 20.39
CA LYS A 423 -3.80 37.41 19.38
C LYS A 423 -5.02 37.07 18.52
N THR A 424 -6.18 36.88 19.13
CA THR A 424 -7.43 36.57 18.42
C THR A 424 -7.87 37.72 17.50
N ILE A 425 -7.80 38.97 17.99
CA ILE A 425 -8.15 40.16 17.20
C ILE A 425 -7.21 40.29 16.00
N GLU A 426 -5.90 40.18 16.22
CA GLU A 426 -4.92 40.29 15.15
C GLU A 426 -5.06 39.19 14.10
N TRP A 427 -5.31 37.96 14.53
CA TRP A 427 -5.56 36.87 13.61
C TRP A 427 -6.77 37.17 12.71
N LYS A 428 -7.89 37.63 13.30
CA LYS A 428 -9.08 38.05 12.54
C LYS A 428 -8.80 39.21 11.57
N LEU A 429 -8.03 40.21 11.99
CA LEU A 429 -7.74 41.40 11.18
C LEU A 429 -6.68 41.16 10.09
N SER A 430 -5.69 40.32 10.35
CA SER A 430 -4.56 40.08 9.44
C SER A 430 -4.91 39.17 8.26
N ARG A 431 -6.02 38.43 8.34
CA ARG A 431 -6.37 37.35 7.38
C ARG A 431 -5.25 36.33 7.20
N CYS A 432 -4.32 36.24 8.16
CA CYS A 432 -3.31 35.19 8.17
C CYS A 432 -3.98 33.83 8.36
N GLN A 433 -3.47 32.81 7.68
CA GLN A 433 -4.01 31.45 7.78
C GLN A 433 -3.91 30.88 9.21
N TRP A 434 -2.99 31.38 10.04
CA TRP A 434 -2.70 30.89 11.39
C TRP A 434 -2.22 32.04 12.30
N TRP A 435 -2.36 31.91 13.63
CA TRP A 435 -1.82 32.94 14.54
C TRP A 435 -0.31 32.79 14.66
N LEU A 436 0.40 33.83 14.22
CA LEU A 436 1.84 33.96 14.43
C LEU A 436 2.10 34.50 15.84
N LYS A 437 2.97 33.85 16.61
CA LYS A 437 3.51 34.48 17.83
C LYS A 437 4.41 35.64 17.38
N LYS A 438 3.94 36.87 17.59
CA LYS A 438 4.70 38.07 17.26
C LYS A 438 5.35 38.62 18.52
N ALA A 439 6.54 39.22 18.37
CA ALA A 439 7.32 39.74 19.51
C ALA A 439 6.52 40.73 20.38
N HIS A 440 5.63 41.52 19.77
CA HIS A 440 4.82 42.48 20.52
C HIS A 440 3.71 41.83 21.36
N HIS A 441 3.36 40.56 21.15
CA HIS A 441 2.45 39.82 22.05
C HIS A 441 3.06 39.66 23.45
N ASP A 442 4.39 39.68 23.55
CA ASP A 442 5.10 39.65 24.82
C ASP A 442 5.10 41.01 25.54
N LEU A 443 4.75 42.09 24.82
CA LEU A 443 4.60 43.45 25.33
C LEU A 443 3.15 43.78 25.72
N VAL A 444 2.22 42.83 25.67
CA VAL A 444 0.84 43.07 26.09
C VAL A 444 0.72 42.87 27.60
N PRO A 445 0.30 43.89 28.38
CA PRO A 445 0.11 43.77 29.82
C PRO A 445 -1.04 42.81 30.11
N CYS A 446 -0.81 41.84 31.01
CA CYS A 446 -1.75 40.76 31.28
C CYS A 446 -1.59 40.23 32.70
N ILE A 447 -2.63 40.41 33.52
CA ILE A 447 -2.64 40.04 34.94
C ILE A 447 -3.11 38.57 35.14
N CYS A 448 -3.31 37.80 34.06
CA CYS A 448 -3.70 36.41 34.20
C CYS A 448 -2.59 35.56 34.86
N PRO A 449 -2.91 34.46 35.54
CA PRO A 449 -1.93 33.61 36.23
C PRO A 449 -0.80 33.10 35.32
N LEU A 450 -1.08 32.93 34.02
CA LEU A 450 -0.11 32.42 33.05
C LEU A 450 0.96 33.45 32.66
N HIS A 451 0.61 34.74 32.60
CA HIS A 451 1.51 35.78 32.13
C HIS A 451 2.01 36.66 33.28
N ASN A 452 1.14 37.02 34.23
CA ASN A 452 1.45 37.85 35.40
C ASN A 452 2.34 39.07 35.11
N ARG A 453 2.00 39.81 34.04
CA ARG A 453 2.72 41.02 33.59
C ARG A 453 1.88 42.25 33.89
N THR A 454 2.40 43.13 34.74
CA THR A 454 1.82 44.45 34.94
C THR A 454 2.24 45.40 33.80
N PRO A 455 1.53 46.53 33.59
CA PRO A 455 1.98 47.56 32.66
C PRO A 455 3.40 48.08 32.94
N LEU A 456 3.85 48.09 34.20
CA LEU A 456 5.20 48.49 34.57
C LEU A 456 6.26 47.50 34.09
N ASP A 457 5.97 46.20 34.12
CA ASP A 457 6.88 45.17 33.63
C ASP A 457 7.10 45.31 32.12
N VAL A 458 6.02 45.57 31.38
CA VAL A 458 6.08 45.84 29.93
C VAL A 458 6.95 47.06 29.65
N LEU A 459 6.75 48.17 30.38
CA LEU A 459 7.56 49.39 30.21
C LEU A 459 9.05 49.13 30.48
N ARG A 460 9.38 48.34 31.49
CA ARG A 460 10.77 47.95 31.77
C ARG A 460 11.39 47.18 30.61
N VAL A 461 10.66 46.27 29.99
CA VAL A 461 11.14 45.51 28.81
C VAL A 461 11.37 46.43 27.62
N VAL A 462 10.46 47.37 27.35
CA VAL A 462 10.61 48.34 26.25
C VAL A 462 11.82 49.25 26.47
N VAL A 463 11.97 49.82 27.68
CA VAL A 463 13.11 50.69 28.02
C VAL A 463 14.43 49.91 27.94
N ALA A 464 14.48 48.67 28.43
CA ALA A 464 15.67 47.83 28.34
C ALA A 464 16.05 47.52 26.87
N ALA A 465 15.06 47.27 26.01
CA ALA A 465 15.30 47.06 24.58
C ALA A 465 15.85 48.32 23.89
N GLU A 466 15.32 49.51 24.21
CA GLU A 466 15.81 50.79 23.70
C GLU A 466 17.23 51.10 24.18
N MET A 467 17.53 50.87 25.47
CA MET A 467 18.87 51.07 26.02
C MET A 467 19.91 50.14 25.37
N ASN A 468 19.56 48.87 25.12
CA ASN A 468 20.43 47.94 24.40
C ASN A 468 20.68 48.39 22.95
N PHE A 469 19.66 48.94 22.29
CA PHE A 469 19.82 49.46 20.93
C PHE A 469 20.73 50.70 20.90
N MET A 470 20.61 51.61 21.86
CA MET A 470 21.52 52.75 22.00
C MET A 470 22.95 52.32 22.34
N ALA A 471 23.14 51.34 23.23
CA ALA A 471 24.46 50.82 23.58
C ALA A 471 25.18 50.19 22.38
N LEU A 472 24.47 49.41 21.56
CA LEU A 472 25.02 48.84 20.32
C LEU A 472 25.32 49.89 19.24
N GLY A 473 24.48 50.94 19.15
CA GLY A 473 24.70 52.07 18.25
C GLY A 473 25.95 52.89 18.61
N ILE A 474 26.31 52.98 19.89
CA ILE A 474 27.51 53.69 20.35
C ILE A 474 28.79 52.89 20.07
N ILE A 475 28.73 51.55 20.08
CA ILE A 475 29.90 50.68 19.81
C ILE A 475 30.20 50.59 18.30
N GLY A 476 29.20 50.77 17.43
CA GLY A 476 29.38 50.74 15.96
C GLY A 476 30.02 52.00 15.34
N LEU A 477 30.20 53.09 16.10
CA LEU A 477 30.69 54.38 15.60
C LEU A 477 32.22 54.54 15.62
N HIS A 478 33.00 53.48 15.83
CA HIS A 478 34.48 53.51 15.78
C HIS A 478 35.12 52.62 14.70
N GLY A 479 34.33 52.01 13.80
CA GLY A 479 34.84 51.28 12.65
C GLY A 479 34.52 52.00 11.33
N GLY A 480 35.44 52.84 10.85
CA GLY A 480 35.35 53.45 9.53
C GLY A 480 35.42 52.39 8.43
N GLY A 481 34.29 52.11 7.79
CA GLY A 481 34.19 51.17 6.67
C GLY A 481 32.89 51.38 5.91
N SER A 482 32.98 52.06 4.78
CA SER A 482 31.89 52.44 3.90
C SER A 482 31.17 51.25 3.26
N VAL A 483 30.06 50.78 3.84
CA VAL A 483 28.99 50.08 3.11
C VAL A 483 27.63 50.41 3.75
N SER A 484 26.93 51.43 3.23
CA SER A 484 25.53 51.65 3.61
C SER A 484 24.73 52.21 2.43
N LYS A 485 24.02 51.30 1.75
CA LYS A 485 22.83 51.55 0.92
C LYS A 485 22.08 50.21 0.75
N ALA A 486 21.38 49.75 1.79
CA ALA A 486 20.38 48.67 1.62
C ALA A 486 19.39 48.42 2.79
N PHE A 487 19.59 48.92 4.01
CA PHE A 487 18.83 48.39 5.17
C PHE A 487 17.84 49.34 5.86
N HIS A 488 17.39 50.42 5.21
CA HIS A 488 16.53 51.41 5.87
C HIS A 488 15.01 51.31 5.60
N HIS A 489 14.51 50.28 4.92
CA HIS A 489 13.11 50.28 4.45
C HIS A 489 12.10 49.32 5.11
N SER A 490 12.43 48.58 6.19
CA SER A 490 11.53 47.53 6.68
C SER A 490 10.86 47.70 8.07
N CYS A 491 11.23 48.65 8.94
CA CYS A 491 10.78 48.57 10.35
C CYS A 491 10.10 49.81 10.97
N LEU A 492 9.85 50.90 10.26
CA LEU A 492 9.23 52.10 10.85
C LEU A 492 8.00 52.61 10.08
N GLY A 493 7.12 51.68 9.70
CA GLY A 493 5.90 51.95 8.95
C GLY A 493 4.61 51.52 9.66
N GLN A 494 4.47 51.73 10.97
CA GLN A 494 3.15 51.69 11.63
C GLN A 494 2.93 52.99 12.39
N ARG A 495 2.34 53.96 11.70
CA ARG A 495 1.76 55.17 12.30
C ARG A 495 0.57 54.75 13.16
N PHE A 496 0.68 54.93 14.46
CA PHE A 496 -0.47 55.03 15.35
C PHE A 496 -1.26 56.30 14.97
N HIS A 497 -2.39 56.12 14.28
CA HIS A 497 -3.37 57.20 14.16
C HIS A 497 -4.06 57.41 15.51
N ARG A 498 -3.89 58.61 16.08
CA ARG A 498 -4.78 59.16 17.11
C ARG A 498 -6.22 59.13 16.58
N ILE A 499 -7.06 58.31 17.18
CA ILE A 499 -8.52 58.41 17.02
C ILE A 499 -9.01 59.35 18.13
N HIS A 500 -9.46 60.55 17.74
CA HIS A 500 -10.24 61.42 18.62
C HIS A 500 -11.73 61.02 18.57
N PRO A 501 -12.49 61.23 19.65
CA PRO A 501 -13.83 60.69 19.80
C PRO A 501 -14.87 61.71 19.35
N THR A 502 -15.55 61.45 18.23
CA THR A 502 -16.84 62.09 17.93
C THR A 502 -17.63 61.23 16.95
N SER A 503 -18.60 60.48 17.48
CA SER A 503 -19.94 60.28 16.90
C SER A 503 -20.70 59.30 17.79
N ARG A 504 -21.72 59.84 18.44
CA ARG A 504 -22.68 59.14 19.29
C ARG A 504 -23.59 58.29 18.39
N MET A 505 -23.31 56.98 18.30
CA MET A 505 -24.33 55.99 17.93
C MET A 505 -24.68 55.21 19.19
N GLN A 506 -25.84 55.52 19.77
CA GLN A 506 -26.51 54.62 20.68
C GLN A 506 -27.01 53.44 19.84
N ILE A 507 -26.38 52.28 20.00
CA ILE A 507 -27.00 50.99 19.68
C ILE A 507 -27.18 50.32 21.03
N GLU A 508 -28.44 50.08 21.38
CA GLU A 508 -28.87 49.48 22.63
C GLU A 508 -28.30 48.06 22.74
N ALA A 509 -27.57 47.82 23.83
CA ALA A 509 -26.88 46.57 24.12
C ALA A 509 -27.78 45.56 24.86
N HIS A 510 -29.06 45.45 24.48
CA HIS A 510 -30.01 44.60 25.22
C HIS A 510 -30.53 43.36 24.47
N ASP A 511 -30.17 43.16 23.20
CA ASP A 511 -30.70 42.05 22.39
C ASP A 511 -29.68 40.98 21.96
N VAL A 512 -28.41 41.07 22.38
CA VAL A 512 -27.36 40.10 21.99
C VAL A 512 -27.24 38.93 22.98
N GLU A 513 -27.63 39.10 24.25
CA GLU A 513 -27.58 38.01 25.24
C GLU A 513 -28.74 37.00 25.10
N LYS A 514 -29.86 37.39 24.48
CA LYS A 514 -31.01 36.47 24.33
C LYS A 514 -30.86 35.52 23.14
N HIS A 515 -30.32 35.99 22.02
CA HIS A 515 -30.14 35.15 20.82
C HIS A 515 -28.96 34.17 20.89
N ALA A 516 -27.98 34.40 21.77
CA ALA A 516 -26.89 33.44 21.98
C ALA A 516 -27.32 32.18 22.77
N SER A 517 -28.37 32.28 23.61
CA SER A 517 -28.81 31.17 24.47
C SER A 517 -29.81 30.20 23.80
N GLU A 518 -30.52 30.62 22.75
CA GLU A 518 -31.48 29.76 22.03
C GLU A 518 -30.83 29.00 20.86
N GLU A 519 -29.77 29.54 20.25
CA GLU A 519 -28.99 28.83 19.21
C GLU A 519 -27.98 27.81 19.80
N GLU A 520 -27.46 28.05 21.01
CA GLU A 520 -26.60 27.07 21.72
C GLU A 520 -27.35 25.79 22.10
N VAL A 521 -28.64 25.87 22.42
CA VAL A 521 -29.46 24.70 22.77
C VAL A 521 -29.86 23.88 21.53
N ALA A 522 -29.93 24.50 20.35
CA ALA A 522 -30.24 23.81 19.09
C ALA A 522 -29.01 23.09 18.47
N LEU A 523 -27.79 23.62 18.68
CA LEU A 523 -26.54 23.03 18.18
C LEU A 523 -25.93 21.96 19.12
N LEU A 524 -26.19 22.03 20.43
CA LEU A 524 -25.77 21.00 21.38
C LEU A 524 -26.65 19.74 21.37
N GLY A 525 -27.81 19.77 20.70
CA GLY A 525 -28.69 18.62 20.51
C GLY A 525 -28.33 17.67 19.35
N ARG A 526 -27.27 17.97 18.58
CA ARG A 526 -26.75 17.11 17.50
C ARG A 526 -25.25 16.91 17.63
N THR A 527 -24.78 16.50 18.81
CA THR A 527 -23.51 15.77 18.90
C THR A 527 -23.72 14.36 18.38
N GLY A 528 -23.74 14.25 17.05
CA GLY A 528 -23.46 13.00 16.37
C GLY A 528 -22.09 12.53 16.85
N THR A 529 -22.09 11.52 17.71
CA THR A 529 -20.89 10.90 18.24
C THR A 529 -19.93 10.52 17.11
N VAL A 530 -18.66 10.36 17.46
CA VAL A 530 -17.52 9.87 16.65
C VAL A 530 -17.82 8.56 15.86
N GLN A 531 -19.01 7.97 16.00
CA GLN A 531 -19.54 6.89 15.17
C GLN A 531 -19.75 7.23 13.68
N ASP A 532 -19.86 8.50 13.26
CA ASP A 532 -20.00 8.81 11.82
C ASP A 532 -18.67 8.76 11.04
N MET A 533 -17.52 8.85 11.71
CA MET A 533 -16.22 8.55 11.11
C MET A 533 -16.07 7.06 10.74
N THR A 534 -16.80 6.16 11.40
CA THR A 534 -16.84 4.74 11.04
C THR A 534 -17.55 4.47 9.71
N LYS A 535 -18.43 5.36 9.23
CA LYS A 535 -19.04 5.26 7.88
C LYS A 535 -18.09 5.71 6.76
N LEU A 536 -17.21 6.68 7.02
CA LEU A 536 -16.09 6.99 6.11
C LEU A 536 -15.07 5.85 6.07
N ARG A 537 -14.93 5.08 7.15
CA ARG A 537 -14.02 3.93 7.22
C ARG A 537 -14.48 2.70 6.42
N SER A 538 -15.77 2.56 6.12
CA SER A 538 -16.26 1.50 5.20
C SER A 538 -16.08 1.86 3.72
N SER A 539 -15.67 3.09 3.39
CA SER A 539 -15.25 3.47 2.03
C SER A 539 -13.73 3.39 1.83
N PHE A 540 -12.90 3.53 2.87
CA PHE A 540 -11.43 3.47 2.72
C PHE A 540 -10.83 2.06 2.66
N TYR A 541 -11.62 1.00 2.90
CA TYR A 541 -11.29 -0.40 2.55
C TYR A 541 -12.00 -0.86 1.26
N LYS A 542 -12.63 0.08 0.55
CA LYS A 542 -13.09 -0.10 -0.83
C LYS A 542 -12.14 0.69 -1.72
N ASP A 543 -10.98 0.09 -1.98
CA ASP A 543 -10.31 0.08 -3.29
C ASP A 543 -9.29 -1.06 -3.25
#